data_AF-A0A4U6P4N9-F1
#
_entry.id   AF-A0A4U6P4N9-F1
#
_cell.length_a   1.000
_cell.length_b   1.000
_cell.length_c   1.000
_cell.angle_alpha   90.00
_cell.angle_beta   90.00
_cell.angle_gamma   90.00
#
_symmetry.space_group_name_H-M   'P 1'
#
loop_
_entity.id
_entity.type
_entity.pdbx_description
1 polymer ?
#
loop_
_entity_poly.entity_id
_entity_poly.type
_entity_poly.pdbx_seq_one_letter_code
_entity_poly.pdbx_strand_id
1 'polypeptide(L)'
;MADHSRRQEGLQRVQIGLTGLAGVVLLVGLANIVIDKARVDDIASAPPAVPTIDVNAAVAATTPKEPLAELGVQPAPEMAPIVPDLQPDPKIRKPMDQEPTPQTP
;
A
#
# COMPACT_ATOMS: atom_id res chain seq x y z
N MET A 1 45.52 -26.26 -56.34
CA MET A 1 44.06 -26.55 -56.28
C MET A 1 43.52 -26.78 -54.86
N ALA A 2 44.35 -26.99 -53.82
CA ALA A 2 43.89 -27.31 -52.46
C ALA A 2 43.35 -26.12 -51.62
N ASP A 3 43.65 -24.88 -51.98
CA ASP A 3 43.32 -23.69 -51.16
C ASP A 3 41.83 -23.29 -51.18
N HIS A 4 41.06 -23.78 -52.16
CA HIS A 4 39.65 -23.43 -52.31
C HIS A 4 38.76 -24.19 -51.32
N SER A 5 39.05 -25.47 -51.06
CA SER A 5 38.24 -26.31 -50.17
C SER A 5 38.29 -25.86 -48.72
N ARG A 6 39.46 -25.40 -48.24
CA ARG A 6 39.60 -24.96 -46.84
C ARG A 6 38.89 -23.64 -46.54
N ARG A 7 38.82 -22.73 -47.53
CA ARG A 7 37.98 -21.53 -47.42
C ARG A 7 36.50 -21.92 -47.39
N GLN A 8 36.06 -22.85 -48.23
CA GLN A 8 34.67 -23.29 -48.30
C GLN A 8 34.15 -23.88 -46.96
N GLU A 9 34.94 -24.70 -46.26
CA GLU A 9 34.56 -25.24 -44.95
C GLU A 9 34.43 -24.16 -43.86
N GLY A 10 35.31 -23.15 -43.87
CA GLY A 10 35.23 -22.02 -42.96
C GLY A 10 33.96 -21.19 -43.19
N LEU A 11 33.65 -20.91 -44.46
CA LEU A 11 32.45 -20.18 -44.87
C LEU A 11 31.15 -20.90 -44.47
N GLN A 12 31.11 -22.23 -44.57
CA GLN A 12 29.92 -23.01 -44.23
C GLN A 12 29.56 -22.91 -42.74
N ARG A 13 30.56 -22.94 -41.85
CA ARG A 13 30.35 -22.77 -40.40
C ARG A 13 29.90 -21.36 -40.04
N VAL A 14 30.51 -20.35 -40.67
CA VAL A 14 30.13 -18.95 -40.47
C VAL A 14 28.71 -18.69 -40.97
N GLN A 15 28.32 -19.26 -42.11
CA GLN A 15 26.97 -19.13 -42.65
C GLN A 15 25.91 -19.72 -41.72
N ILE A 16 26.18 -20.90 -41.14
CA ILE A 16 25.29 -21.55 -40.17
C ILE A 16 25.21 -20.73 -38.87
N GLY A 17 26.33 -20.18 -38.41
CA GLY A 17 26.34 -19.30 -37.24
C GLY A 17 25.57 -18.00 -37.49
N LEU A 18 25.73 -17.40 -38.67
CA LEU A 18 25.07 -16.16 -39.05
C LEU A 18 23.55 -16.34 -39.20
N THR A 19 23.08 -17.46 -39.77
CA THR A 19 21.64 -17.73 -39.87
C THR A 19 21.00 -17.93 -38.49
N GLY A 20 21.70 -18.62 -37.57
CA GLY A 20 21.26 -18.74 -36.18
C GLY A 20 21.17 -17.38 -35.49
N LEU A 21 22.19 -16.54 -35.63
CA LEU A 21 22.22 -15.20 -35.06
C LEU A 21 21.10 -14.32 -35.65
N ALA A 22 20.91 -14.35 -36.98
CA ALA A 22 19.81 -13.66 -37.64
C ALA A 22 18.44 -14.12 -37.11
N GLY A 23 18.26 -15.41 -36.85
CA GLY A 23 17.06 -15.96 -36.22
C GLY A 23 16.81 -15.38 -34.82
N VAL A 24 17.83 -15.30 -33.97
CA VAL A 24 17.70 -14.70 -32.63
C VAL A 24 17.31 -13.23 -32.72
N VAL A 25 17.96 -12.47 -33.61
CA VAL A 25 17.63 -11.05 -33.83
C VAL A 25 16.19 -10.88 -34.31
N LEU A 26 15.72 -11.75 -35.21
CA LEU A 26 14.33 -11.75 -35.69
C LEU A 26 13.35 -12.00 -34.53
N LEU A 27 13.62 -12.99 -33.67
CA LEU A 27 12.78 -13.31 -32.52
C LEU A 27 12.70 -12.15 -31.52
N VAL A 28 13.83 -11.52 -31.21
CA VAL A 28 13.87 -10.34 -30.33
C VAL A 28 13.11 -9.17 -30.96
N GLY A 29 13.28 -8.94 -32.27
CA GLY A 29 12.55 -7.90 -33.00
C GLY A 29 11.04 -8.12 -32.97
N LEU A 30 10.58 -9.36 -33.22
CA LEU A 30 9.16 -9.70 -33.17
C LEU A 30 8.58 -9.53 -31.76
N ALA A 31 9.32 -9.94 -30.73
CA ALA A 31 8.92 -9.76 -29.34
C ALA A 31 8.66 -8.27 -29.02
N ASN A 32 9.56 -7.38 -29.45
CA ASN A 32 9.38 -5.94 -29.25
C ASN A 32 8.11 -5.41 -29.93
N ILE A 33 7.83 -5.84 -31.17
CA ILE A 33 6.62 -5.44 -31.92
C ILE A 33 5.35 -5.88 -31.19
N VAL A 34 5.31 -7.12 -30.68
CA VAL A 34 4.16 -7.66 -29.96
C VAL A 34 3.90 -6.91 -28.66
N ILE A 35 4.95 -6.58 -27.92
CA ILE A 35 4.85 -5.81 -26.65
C ILE A 35 4.27 -4.41 -26.92
N ASP A 36 4.74 -3.72 -27.95
CA ASP A 36 4.23 -2.40 -28.30
C ASP A 36 2.76 -2.46 -28.74
N LYS A 37 2.36 -3.49 -29.48
CA LYS A 37 0.97 -3.69 -29.88
C LYS A 37 0.05 -3.97 -28.70
N ALA A 38 0.46 -4.82 -27.76
CA ALA A 38 -0.32 -5.10 -26.56
C ALA A 38 -0.59 -3.84 -25.74
N ARG A 39 0.42 -2.96 -25.60
CA ARG A 39 0.25 -1.68 -24.88
C ARG A 39 -0.73 -0.73 -25.55
N VAL A 40 -0.75 -0.71 -26.89
CA VAL A 40 -1.70 0.13 -27.64
C VAL A 40 -3.13 -0.37 -27.46
N ASP A 41 -3.34 -1.68 -27.46
CA ASP A 41 -4.67 -2.28 -27.24
C ASP A 41 -5.17 -2.06 -25.80
N ASP A 42 -4.29 -2.08 -24.80
CA ASP A 42 -4.65 -1.74 -23.40
C ASP A 42 -5.13 -0.28 -23.26
N ILE A 43 -4.52 0.67 -23.97
CA ILE A 43 -4.94 2.08 -23.96
C ILE A 43 -6.25 2.27 -24.76
N ALA A 44 -6.41 1.57 -25.88
CA ALA A 44 -7.64 1.60 -26.67
C ALA A 44 -8.82 0.94 -25.93
N SER A 45 -8.54 0.01 -25.01
CA SER A 45 -9.49 -0.66 -24.13
C SER A 45 -9.59 0.02 -22.75
N ALA A 46 -9.32 1.31 -22.66
CA ALA A 46 -9.66 2.08 -21.47
C ALA A 46 -11.18 2.00 -21.24
N PRO A 47 -11.66 1.53 -20.07
CA PRO A 47 -13.08 1.54 -19.74
C PRO A 47 -13.64 2.97 -19.91
N PRO A 48 -14.89 3.14 -20.37
CA PRO A 48 -15.50 4.46 -20.42
C PRO A 48 -15.36 5.10 -19.04
N ALA A 49 -14.82 6.32 -19.00
CA ALA A 49 -14.67 7.07 -17.76
C ALA A 49 -16.04 7.20 -17.10
N VAL A 50 -16.29 6.37 -16.08
CA VAL A 50 -17.47 6.53 -15.24
C VAL A 50 -17.29 7.82 -14.45
N PRO A 51 -18.32 8.68 -14.37
CA PRO A 51 -18.22 9.92 -13.60
C PRO A 51 -17.87 9.54 -12.16
N THR A 52 -16.68 9.93 -11.71
CA THR A 52 -16.28 9.77 -10.32
C THR A 52 -17.05 10.81 -9.52
N ILE A 53 -18.05 10.36 -8.74
CA ILE A 53 -18.68 11.23 -7.75
C ILE A 53 -17.61 11.58 -6.74
N ASP A 54 -17.25 12.86 -6.69
CA ASP A 54 -16.35 13.41 -5.68
C ASP A 54 -17.04 13.28 -4.33
N VAL A 55 -16.60 12.32 -3.53
CA VAL A 55 -17.17 12.02 -2.20
C VAL A 55 -17.05 13.25 -1.29
N ASN A 56 -16.05 14.12 -1.48
CA ASN A 56 -15.93 15.36 -0.71
C ASN A 56 -17.03 16.36 -1.06
N ALA A 57 -17.46 16.42 -2.33
CA ALA A 57 -18.59 17.26 -2.73
C ALA A 57 -19.92 16.75 -2.16
N ALA A 58 -20.08 15.43 -2.01
CA ALA A 58 -21.25 14.83 -1.36
C ALA A 58 -21.30 15.09 0.15
N VAL A 59 -20.14 15.08 0.83
CA VAL A 59 -20.03 15.37 2.27
C VAL A 59 -20.29 16.85 2.58
N ALA A 60 -19.90 17.77 1.69
CA ALA A 60 -20.18 19.20 1.84
C ALA A 60 -21.69 19.54 1.74
N ALA A 61 -22.49 18.69 1.09
CA ALA A 61 -23.94 18.86 0.95
C ALA A 61 -24.75 18.27 2.13
N THR A 62 -24.11 17.48 3.01
CA THR A 62 -24.73 16.94 4.21
C THR A 62 -24.36 17.79 5.42
N THR A 63 -25.13 18.86 5.66
CA THR A 63 -25.25 19.42 7.01
C THR A 63 -25.37 18.26 8.00
N PRO A 64 -24.53 18.16 9.05
CA PRO A 64 -24.62 17.08 10.03
C PRO A 64 -26.04 17.05 10.58
N LYS A 65 -26.81 16.05 10.17
CA LYS A 65 -28.14 15.83 10.69
C LYS A 65 -27.92 15.28 12.09
N GLU A 66 -28.43 15.94 13.11
CA GLU A 66 -28.28 15.55 14.52
C GLU A 66 -29.43 14.59 14.88
N PRO A 67 -29.32 13.26 14.61
CA PRO A 67 -30.45 12.33 14.72
C PRO A 67 -30.97 12.21 16.15
N LEU A 68 -30.10 12.43 17.14
CA LEU A 68 -30.46 12.38 18.56
C LEU A 68 -31.27 13.62 18.98
N ALA A 69 -31.01 14.78 18.36
CA ALA A 69 -31.78 16.00 18.61
C ALA A 69 -33.19 15.92 18.00
N GLU A 70 -33.34 15.31 16.82
CA GLU A 70 -34.64 15.06 16.18
C GLU A 70 -35.51 14.07 16.98
N LEU A 71 -34.88 13.14 17.72
CA LEU A 71 -35.56 12.19 18.61
C LEU A 71 -35.86 12.75 20.01
N GLY A 72 -35.53 14.02 20.27
CA GLY A 72 -35.83 14.72 21.53
C GLY A 72 -35.04 14.23 22.75
N VAL A 73 -33.97 13.45 22.55
CA VAL A 73 -33.15 12.94 23.64
C VAL A 73 -32.08 13.97 24.02
N GLN A 74 -32.36 14.76 25.06
CA GLN A 74 -31.35 15.63 25.68
C GLN A 74 -30.58 14.86 26.77
N PRO A 75 -29.24 15.02 26.86
CA PRO A 75 -28.48 14.51 27.98
C PRO A 75 -28.99 15.11 29.29
N ALA A 76 -29.24 14.26 30.28
CA ALA A 76 -29.56 14.74 31.63
C ALA A 76 -28.33 15.48 32.20
N PRO A 77 -28.53 16.56 32.98
CA PRO A 77 -27.42 17.23 33.64
C PRO A 77 -26.70 16.26 34.59
N GLU A 78 -25.36 16.27 34.56
CA GLU A 78 -24.53 15.46 35.47
C GLU A 78 -24.86 15.81 36.92
N MET A 79 -25.52 14.91 37.65
CA MET A 79 -25.44 14.90 39.10
C MET A 79 -24.14 14.19 39.48
N ALA A 80 -23.21 14.93 40.07
CA ALA A 80 -22.03 14.33 40.69
C ALA A 80 -22.46 13.26 41.71
N PRO A 81 -21.94 12.02 41.63
CA PRO A 81 -22.28 10.98 42.58
C PRO A 81 -21.72 11.34 43.95
N ILE A 82 -22.60 11.70 44.88
CA ILE A 82 -22.27 11.81 46.30
C ILE A 82 -22.14 10.37 46.81
N VAL A 83 -20.92 9.85 46.90
CA VAL A 83 -20.60 8.56 47.53
C VAL A 83 -20.30 8.80 49.02
N PRO A 84 -21.22 8.49 49.95
CA PRO A 84 -21.12 8.95 51.34
C PRO A 84 -20.05 8.31 52.24
N ASP A 85 -19.12 7.50 51.72
CA ASP A 85 -18.13 6.79 52.56
C ASP A 85 -16.74 6.59 51.91
N LEU A 86 -16.34 7.44 50.96
CA LEU A 86 -14.93 7.48 50.56
C LEU A 86 -14.16 8.45 51.45
N GLN A 87 -13.91 8.04 52.70
CA GLN A 87 -12.92 8.71 53.54
C GLN A 87 -11.52 8.43 52.97
N PRO A 88 -10.73 9.46 52.61
CA PRO A 88 -9.39 9.27 52.06
C PRO A 88 -8.50 8.46 53.02
N ASP A 89 -7.85 7.41 52.52
CA ASP A 89 -7.02 6.50 53.35
C ASP A 89 -6.00 7.32 54.17
N PRO A 90 -6.02 7.23 55.52
CA PRO A 90 -5.12 7.99 56.39
C PRO A 90 -3.64 7.70 56.13
N LYS A 91 -3.30 6.58 55.48
CA LYS A 91 -1.92 6.23 55.11
C LYS A 91 -1.33 7.13 54.02
N ILE A 92 -2.15 7.85 53.26
CA ILE A 92 -1.69 8.86 52.28
C ILE A 92 -0.89 9.98 52.98
N ARG A 93 -1.16 10.25 54.26
CA ARG A 93 -0.49 11.34 55.01
C ARG A 93 0.87 10.95 55.56
N LYS A 94 1.26 9.68 55.49
CA LYS A 94 2.56 9.25 56.00
C LYS A 94 3.63 9.54 54.94
N PRO A 95 4.68 10.33 55.24
CA PRO A 95 5.77 10.53 54.31
C PRO A 95 6.36 9.17 53.94
N MET A 96 6.51 8.90 52.65
CA MET A 96 6.99 7.62 52.11
C MET A 96 8.47 7.36 52.41
N ASP A 97 9.18 8.34 52.99
CA ASP A 97 10.65 8.33 53.17
C ASP A 97 11.12 7.74 54.51
N GLN A 98 10.29 6.93 55.19
CA GLN A 98 10.81 6.12 56.31
C GLN A 98 11.62 4.95 55.75
N GLU A 99 12.92 5.16 55.52
CA GLU A 99 13.87 4.07 55.32
C GLU A 99 13.80 3.13 56.54
N PRO A 100 13.82 1.80 56.35
CA PRO A 100 13.82 0.86 57.45
C PRO A 100 15.14 1.02 58.22
N THR A 101 15.08 1.58 59.43
CA THR A 101 16.23 1.67 60.34
C THR A 101 16.89 0.30 60.49
N PRO A 102 18.17 0.12 60.12
CA PRO A 102 18.89 -1.14 60.32
C PRO A 102 19.05 -1.40 61.82
N GLN A 103 18.38 -2.44 62.31
CA GLN A 103 18.57 -2.95 63.67
C GLN A 103 19.95 -3.62 63.72
N THR A 104 20.88 -3.01 64.47
CA THR A 104 22.24 -3.55 64.73
C THR A 104 22.17 -4.40 66.01
N PRO A 105 22.91 -5.53 66.11
CA PRO A 105 22.52 -6.69 66.93
C PRO A 105 22.53 -6.50 68.44
#